data_AF-A0A2J6SPN4-F1
#
_entry.id   AF-A0A2J6SPN4-F1
#
_cell.length_a   1.000
_cell.length_b   1.000
_cell.length_c   1.000
_cell.angle_alpha   90.00
_cell.angle_beta   90.00
_cell.angle_gamma   90.00
#
_symmetry.space_group_name_H-M   'P 1'
#
loop_
_entity.id
_entity.type
_entity.pdbx_description
1 polymer ?
#
loop_
_entity_poly.entity_id
_entity_poly.type
_entity_poly.pdbx_seq_one_letter_code
_entity_poly.pdbx_strand_id
1 'polypeptide(L)'
;MWVFLVFAGAPFLVGLFPVTAAIPTISAIHSKFFDSNGNQFFIKGVIYQPGGSASLTDPLINTAQCALDAALMSDLGVNTISVYYAGSGDDHTGCMSAFEDAGIYVMVGLASPLTGINRTSPAWTTSQLSSFSAVMDNFASFDNTLGFFVGNEVVNDMTVSDVAPYVKAAALDLKSYRDSKGYRQIPVGYSGAAYRKWIYIIPRSNTIPLYFEAIIDTKKFF
;
A
#
# COMPACT_ATOMS: atom_id res chain seq x y z
N MET A 1 -4.17 33.97 69.64
CA MET A 1 -4.47 34.50 68.29
C MET A 1 -3.99 33.44 67.30
N TRP A 2 -4.90 32.60 66.79
CA TRP A 2 -4.58 31.52 65.86
C TRP A 2 -5.02 31.94 64.47
N VAL A 3 -4.08 31.99 63.52
CA VAL A 3 -4.33 32.34 62.13
C VAL A 3 -4.61 31.03 61.37
N PHE A 4 -5.82 30.88 60.83
CA PHE A 4 -6.14 29.82 59.87
C PHE A 4 -5.80 30.31 58.46
N LEU A 5 -4.85 29.66 57.80
CA LEU A 5 -4.57 29.82 56.37
C LEU A 5 -5.53 28.92 55.59
N VAL A 6 -6.44 29.52 54.83
CA VAL A 6 -7.27 28.81 53.85
C VAL A 6 -6.51 28.78 52.53
N PHE A 7 -6.04 27.60 52.13
CA PHE A 7 -5.52 27.38 50.77
C PHE A 7 -6.70 27.14 49.83
N ALA A 8 -6.97 28.09 48.94
CA ALA A 8 -7.87 27.88 47.80
C ALA A 8 -7.17 26.98 46.77
N GLY A 9 -7.56 25.71 46.71
CA GLY A 9 -7.12 24.78 45.67
C GLY A 9 -7.81 25.10 44.35
N ALA A 10 -7.06 25.55 43.34
CA ALA A 10 -7.57 25.69 41.99
C ALA A 10 -7.80 24.30 41.36
N PRO A 11 -8.95 24.03 40.71
CA PRO A 11 -9.19 22.75 40.07
C PRO A 11 -8.29 22.62 38.84
N PHE A 12 -7.39 21.63 38.87
CA PHE A 12 -6.56 21.24 37.72
C PHE A 12 -7.48 20.47 36.75
N LEU A 13 -7.98 21.17 35.72
CA LEU A 13 -8.69 20.53 34.61
C LEU A 13 -7.66 19.74 33.79
N VAL A 14 -7.60 18.42 34.02
CA VAL A 14 -6.87 17.50 33.15
C VAL A 14 -7.63 17.45 31.82
N GLY A 15 -7.14 18.19 30.84
CA GLY A 15 -7.64 18.10 29.46
C GLY A 15 -7.39 16.69 28.92
N LEU A 16 -8.46 15.92 28.72
CA LEU A 16 -8.43 14.70 27.92
C LEU A 16 -8.20 15.11 26.46
N PHE A 17 -6.93 15.13 26.04
CA PHE A 17 -6.62 15.17 24.62
C PHE A 17 -7.01 13.81 24.03
N PRO A 18 -7.86 13.76 23.00
CA PRO A 18 -8.12 12.51 22.29
C PRO A 18 -6.79 12.08 21.66
N VAL A 19 -6.21 11.00 22.18
CA VAL A 19 -5.14 10.29 21.49
C VAL A 19 -5.84 9.57 20.35
N THR A 20 -5.79 10.13 19.14
CA THR A 20 -6.12 9.34 17.95
C THR A 20 -5.11 8.20 17.89
N ALA A 21 -5.58 6.98 18.06
CA ALA A 21 -4.73 5.81 17.92
C ALA A 21 -4.48 5.60 16.42
N ALA A 22 -3.21 5.59 16.01
CA ALA A 22 -2.84 5.28 14.64
C ALA A 22 -3.44 3.94 14.20
N ILE A 23 -3.82 3.83 12.92
CA ILE A 23 -4.44 2.61 12.42
C ILE A 23 -3.44 1.43 12.53
N PRO A 24 -3.89 0.22 12.94
CA PRO A 24 -3.00 -0.94 13.01
C PRO A 24 -2.30 -1.23 11.68
N THR A 25 -0.97 -1.25 11.64
CA THR A 25 -0.27 -1.55 10.39
C THR A 25 -0.52 -2.99 9.92
N ILE A 26 -0.59 -3.20 8.60
CA ILE A 26 -0.79 -4.52 8.00
C ILE A 26 0.55 -5.14 7.59
N SER A 27 0.71 -6.43 7.89
CA SER A 27 1.83 -7.26 7.45
C SER A 27 1.34 -8.51 6.73
N ALA A 28 2.18 -9.07 5.85
CA ALA A 28 1.90 -10.33 5.19
C ALA A 28 2.71 -11.45 5.86
N ILE A 29 2.01 -12.48 6.34
CA ILE A 29 2.61 -13.68 6.93
C ILE A 29 2.13 -14.88 6.10
N HIS A 30 3.07 -15.53 5.41
CA HIS A 30 2.78 -16.58 4.44
C HIS A 30 1.76 -16.13 3.38
N SER A 31 0.55 -16.69 3.42
CA SER A 31 -0.51 -16.46 2.45
C SER A 31 -1.65 -15.54 2.96
N LYS A 32 -1.47 -14.89 4.12
CA LYS A 32 -2.52 -14.10 4.78
C LYS A 32 -1.97 -12.77 5.27
N PHE A 33 -2.87 -11.78 5.39
CA PHE A 33 -2.57 -10.50 6.01
C PHE A 33 -2.99 -10.51 7.48
N PHE A 34 -2.23 -9.81 8.31
CA PHE A 34 -2.52 -9.62 9.73
C PHE A 34 -2.28 -8.16 10.12
N ASP A 35 -3.15 -7.64 10.97
CA ASP A 35 -2.93 -6.35 11.62
C ASP A 35 -1.87 -6.47 12.74
N SER A 36 -1.38 -5.33 13.23
CA SER A 36 -0.38 -5.30 14.31
C SER A 36 -0.90 -5.81 15.66
N ASN A 37 -2.21 -6.06 15.78
CA ASN A 37 -2.84 -6.65 16.96
C ASN A 37 -2.94 -8.18 16.86
N GLY A 38 -2.56 -8.77 15.72
CA GLY A 38 -2.58 -10.22 15.47
C GLY A 38 -3.88 -10.73 14.85
N ASN A 39 -4.83 -9.87 14.50
CA ASN A 39 -6.06 -10.29 13.81
C ASN A 39 -5.80 -10.48 12.32
N GLN A 40 -6.41 -11.51 11.74
CA GLN A 40 -6.35 -11.70 10.29
C GLN A 40 -7.11 -10.58 9.57
N PHE A 41 -6.42 -9.92 8.64
CA PHE A 41 -6.98 -8.85 7.82
C PHE A 41 -7.48 -9.40 6.48
N PHE A 42 -8.70 -9.02 6.09
CA PHE A 42 -9.31 -9.37 4.82
C PHE A 42 -9.56 -8.11 3.99
N ILE A 43 -9.05 -8.09 2.77
CA ILE A 43 -9.24 -6.96 1.85
C ILE A 43 -10.69 -6.96 1.33
N LYS A 44 -11.39 -5.86 1.58
CA LYS A 44 -12.66 -5.45 0.96
C LYS A 44 -12.38 -4.21 0.12
N GLY A 45 -11.82 -4.47 -1.06
CA GLY A 45 -11.13 -3.45 -1.84
C GLY A 45 -11.92 -2.90 -3.03
N VAL A 46 -11.66 -1.64 -3.39
CA VAL A 46 -12.08 -1.02 -4.65
C VAL A 46 -10.88 -0.42 -5.40
N ILE A 47 -10.98 -0.29 -6.72
CA ILE A 47 -10.00 0.45 -7.51
C ILE A 47 -10.39 1.93 -7.47
N TYR A 48 -9.47 2.79 -7.03
CA TYR A 48 -9.66 4.23 -6.96
C TYR A 48 -8.73 4.92 -7.96
N GLN A 49 -9.08 4.84 -9.24
CA GLN A 49 -8.30 5.45 -10.32
C GLN A 49 -9.24 6.09 -11.36
N PRO A 50 -9.50 7.40 -11.29
CA PRO A 50 -10.24 8.13 -12.31
C PRO A 50 -9.57 7.98 -13.68
N GLY A 51 -10.34 7.58 -14.69
CA GLY A 51 -9.83 7.30 -16.04
C GLY A 51 -9.20 5.92 -16.23
N GLY A 52 -9.18 5.06 -15.19
CA GLY A 52 -8.69 3.69 -15.27
C GLY A 52 -7.16 3.58 -15.33
N SER A 53 -6.65 2.38 -15.63
CA SER A 53 -5.21 2.04 -15.58
C SER A 53 -4.33 2.78 -16.60
N ALA A 54 -4.94 3.40 -17.62
CA ALA A 54 -4.24 4.24 -18.61
C ALA A 54 -4.17 5.72 -18.20
N SER A 55 -4.82 6.10 -17.09
CA SER A 55 -4.82 7.48 -16.60
C SER A 55 -3.49 7.84 -15.97
N LEU A 56 -3.00 9.03 -16.31
CA LEU A 56 -1.84 9.69 -15.71
C LEU A 56 -2.22 10.55 -14.49
N THR A 57 -3.48 10.50 -14.07
CA THR A 57 -3.98 11.35 -13.00
C THR A 57 -3.67 10.70 -11.65
N ASP A 58 -2.91 11.36 -10.80
CA ASP A 58 -2.77 10.93 -9.39
C ASP A 58 -4.08 11.26 -8.64
N PRO A 59 -4.81 10.27 -8.11
CA PRO A 59 -6.06 10.50 -7.40
C PRO A 59 -5.86 10.88 -5.92
N LEU A 60 -4.62 10.85 -5.42
CA LEU A 60 -4.26 11.01 -4.01
C LEU A 60 -3.70 12.41 -3.67
N ILE A 61 -4.01 13.42 -4.48
CA ILE A 61 -3.50 14.80 -4.30
C ILE A 61 -4.59 15.82 -3.93
N ASN A 62 -5.87 15.45 -4.00
CA ASN A 62 -6.98 16.34 -3.70
C ASN A 62 -7.66 15.92 -2.38
N THR A 63 -7.18 16.48 -1.27
CA THR A 63 -7.67 16.16 0.09
C THR A 63 -9.18 16.28 0.23
N ALA A 64 -9.80 17.32 -0.33
CA ALA A 64 -11.24 17.52 -0.22
C ALA A 64 -12.01 16.42 -0.94
N GLN A 65 -11.55 16.02 -2.13
CA GLN A 65 -12.16 14.91 -2.88
C GLN A 65 -11.93 13.57 -2.17
N CYS A 66 -10.70 13.31 -1.71
CA CYS A 66 -10.37 12.10 -0.96
C CYS A 66 -11.24 11.94 0.30
N ALA A 67 -11.50 13.02 1.04
CA ALA A 67 -12.35 12.98 2.23
C ALA A 67 -13.82 12.62 1.90
N LEU A 68 -14.37 13.17 0.82
CA LEU A 68 -15.71 12.82 0.36
C LEU A 68 -15.81 11.36 -0.07
N ASP A 69 -14.82 10.90 -0.84
CA ASP A 69 -14.80 9.54 -1.36
C ASP A 69 -14.53 8.51 -0.25
N ALA A 70 -13.62 8.81 0.69
CA ALA A 70 -13.33 7.97 1.84
C ALA A 70 -14.56 7.78 2.74
N ALA A 71 -15.34 8.83 2.99
CA ALA A 71 -16.58 8.74 3.76
C ALA A 71 -17.58 7.81 3.08
N LEU A 72 -17.81 7.98 1.77
CA LEU A 72 -18.72 7.11 1.01
C LEU A 72 -18.24 5.65 0.97
N MET A 73 -16.93 5.43 0.80
CA MET A 73 -16.34 4.09 0.79
C MET A 73 -16.49 3.40 2.16
N SER A 74 -16.29 4.15 3.25
CA SER A 74 -16.48 3.66 4.61
C SER A 74 -17.92 3.22 4.86
N ASP A 75 -18.91 4.01 4.41
CA ASP A 75 -20.33 3.65 4.48
C ASP A 75 -20.66 2.35 3.73
N LEU A 76 -19.93 2.06 2.65
CA LEU A 76 -20.05 0.83 1.88
C LEU A 76 -19.26 -0.36 2.47
N GLY A 77 -18.53 -0.14 3.57
CA GLY A 77 -17.71 -1.15 4.24
C GLY A 77 -16.41 -1.51 3.49
N VAL A 78 -15.97 -0.63 2.60
CA VAL A 78 -14.65 -0.71 1.95
C VAL A 78 -13.58 -0.44 3.00
N ASN A 79 -12.54 -1.26 3.01
CA ASN A 79 -11.39 -1.07 3.91
C ASN A 79 -10.06 -0.97 3.15
N THR A 80 -10.08 -1.01 1.82
CA THR A 80 -8.86 -0.90 1.02
C THR A 80 -9.17 -0.24 -0.31
N ILE A 81 -8.30 0.65 -0.75
CA ILE A 81 -8.27 1.14 -2.13
C ILE A 81 -6.99 0.68 -2.83
N SER A 82 -7.08 0.50 -4.14
CA SER A 82 -5.92 0.29 -5.01
C SER A 82 -5.81 1.42 -6.02
N VAL A 83 -4.64 2.06 -6.08
CA VAL A 83 -4.31 3.13 -7.02
C VAL A 83 -3.23 2.64 -7.97
N TYR A 84 -3.43 2.82 -9.28
CA TYR A 84 -2.49 2.37 -10.30
C TYR A 84 -1.30 3.28 -10.46
N TYR A 85 -1.50 4.58 -10.22
CA TYR A 85 -0.49 5.60 -10.39
C TYR A 85 -0.55 6.60 -9.24
N ALA A 86 0.60 6.87 -8.65
CA ALA A 86 0.84 7.99 -7.76
C ALA A 86 2.16 8.67 -8.17
N GLY A 87 2.15 10.00 -8.23
CA GLY A 87 3.32 10.80 -8.56
C GLY A 87 4.33 10.79 -7.42
N SER A 88 5.63 10.76 -7.72
CA SER A 88 6.66 10.84 -6.67
C SER A 88 6.96 12.27 -6.22
N GLY A 89 6.40 13.28 -6.87
CA GLY A 89 6.65 14.70 -6.59
C GLY A 89 5.50 15.42 -5.88
N ASP A 90 4.38 14.74 -5.67
CA ASP A 90 3.17 15.31 -5.11
C ASP A 90 3.07 15.07 -3.60
N ASP A 91 2.25 15.86 -2.91
CA ASP A 91 1.95 15.69 -1.49
C ASP A 91 0.69 14.85 -1.30
N HIS A 92 0.86 13.65 -0.74
CA HIS A 92 -0.24 12.70 -0.48
C HIS A 92 -0.76 12.75 0.95
N THR A 93 -0.19 13.58 1.83
CA THR A 93 -0.47 13.56 3.27
C THR A 93 -1.97 13.71 3.56
N GLY A 94 -2.63 14.69 2.95
CA GLY A 94 -4.05 14.95 3.18
C GLY A 94 -4.96 13.80 2.75
N CYS A 95 -4.70 13.18 1.59
CA CYS A 95 -5.49 12.03 1.14
C CYS A 95 -5.22 10.78 1.99
N MET A 96 -3.96 10.52 2.33
CA MET A 96 -3.60 9.38 3.17
C MET A 96 -4.23 9.49 4.56
N SER A 97 -4.23 10.68 5.18
CA SER A 97 -4.95 10.93 6.43
C SER A 97 -6.47 10.75 6.27
N ALA A 98 -7.07 11.27 5.20
CA ALA A 98 -8.51 11.11 4.96
C ALA A 98 -8.94 9.63 4.85
N PHE A 99 -8.14 8.81 4.16
CA PHE A 99 -8.39 7.37 4.09
C PHE A 99 -8.10 6.66 5.41
N GLU A 100 -7.06 7.05 6.14
CA GLU A 100 -6.74 6.51 7.47
C GLU A 100 -7.86 6.77 8.47
N ASP A 101 -8.37 8.00 8.54
CA ASP A 101 -9.49 8.41 9.40
C ASP A 101 -10.77 7.60 9.11
N ALA A 102 -10.93 7.15 7.86
CA ALA A 102 -12.03 6.30 7.41
C ALA A 102 -11.77 4.79 7.61
N GLY A 103 -10.61 4.40 8.13
CA GLY A 103 -10.21 3.00 8.32
C GLY A 103 -9.81 2.27 7.02
N ILE A 104 -9.44 3.03 5.99
CA ILE A 104 -9.14 2.53 4.64
C ILE A 104 -7.62 2.50 4.42
N TYR A 105 -7.13 1.34 3.98
CA TYR A 105 -5.74 1.16 3.60
C TYR A 105 -5.52 1.37 2.10
N VAL A 106 -4.31 1.73 1.71
CA VAL A 106 -3.96 2.06 0.32
C VAL A 106 -2.94 1.07 -0.24
N MET A 107 -3.25 0.47 -1.38
CA MET A 107 -2.30 -0.27 -2.22
C MET A 107 -1.84 0.61 -3.38
N VAL A 108 -0.53 0.78 -3.51
CA VAL A 108 0.06 1.76 -4.45
C VAL A 108 0.85 1.08 -5.56
N GLY A 109 0.51 1.42 -6.80
CA GLY A 109 1.31 1.07 -7.98
C GLY A 109 2.56 1.93 -8.05
N LEU A 110 3.72 1.27 -8.19
CA LEU A 110 5.00 1.97 -8.26
C LEU A 110 5.39 2.39 -9.68
N ALA A 111 4.72 1.82 -10.68
CA ALA A 111 5.01 2.09 -12.08
C ALA A 111 4.36 3.40 -12.53
N SER A 112 5.15 4.26 -13.18
CA SER A 112 4.59 5.32 -14.02
C SER A 112 4.40 4.81 -15.45
N PRO A 113 3.59 5.47 -16.29
CA PRO A 113 3.49 5.11 -17.71
C PRO A 113 4.81 5.25 -18.49
N LEU A 114 5.80 5.97 -17.96
CA LEU A 114 7.13 6.10 -18.56
C LEU A 114 8.15 5.08 -18.05
N THR A 115 7.93 4.52 -16.85
CA THR A 115 8.91 3.66 -16.16
C THR A 115 8.41 2.24 -15.92
N GLY A 116 7.16 1.95 -16.26
CA GLY A 116 6.61 0.59 -16.23
C GLY A 116 7.43 -0.39 -17.09
N ILE A 117 7.42 -1.66 -16.68
CA ILE A 117 8.10 -2.72 -17.43
C ILE A 117 7.34 -2.96 -18.75
N ASN A 118 8.02 -2.73 -19.87
CA ASN A 118 7.43 -2.92 -21.20
C ASN A 118 7.42 -4.41 -21.57
N ARG A 119 6.25 -5.01 -21.75
CA ARG A 119 6.11 -6.43 -22.10
C ARG A 119 6.65 -6.81 -23.50
N THR A 120 6.74 -5.86 -24.44
CA THR A 120 7.24 -6.14 -25.80
C THR A 120 8.75 -5.94 -25.96
N SER A 121 9.37 -5.25 -24.99
CA SER A 121 10.81 -4.99 -24.95
C SER A 121 11.23 -4.90 -23.48
N PRO A 122 11.22 -6.02 -22.76
CA PRO A 122 11.32 -6.01 -21.32
C PRO A 122 12.71 -5.59 -20.85
N ALA A 123 12.71 -4.68 -19.87
CA ALA A 123 13.90 -4.18 -19.21
C ALA A 123 13.58 -3.87 -17.75
N TRP A 124 14.60 -4.05 -16.91
CA TRP A 124 14.63 -3.57 -15.54
C TRP A 124 15.95 -2.84 -15.32
N THR A 125 15.86 -1.52 -15.19
CA THR A 125 17.01 -0.60 -15.21
C THR A 125 17.10 0.20 -13.92
N THR A 126 18.26 0.82 -13.68
CA THR A 126 18.49 1.71 -12.54
C THR A 126 17.56 2.94 -12.53
N SER A 127 17.15 3.41 -13.72
CA SER A 127 16.17 4.49 -13.86
C SER A 127 14.79 4.05 -13.36
N GLN A 128 14.35 2.84 -13.72
CA GLN A 128 13.09 2.28 -13.24
C GLN A 128 13.13 2.02 -11.74
N LEU A 129 14.23 1.45 -11.23
CA LEU A 129 14.42 1.30 -9.78
C LEU A 129 14.31 2.64 -9.06
N SER A 130 15.02 3.69 -9.53
CA SER A 130 14.95 5.02 -8.91
C SER A 130 13.53 5.60 -8.93
N SER A 131 12.82 5.46 -10.06
CA SER A 131 11.43 5.94 -10.17
C SER A 131 10.49 5.22 -9.21
N PHE A 132 10.60 3.90 -9.08
CA PHE A 132 9.72 3.11 -8.22
C PHE A 132 10.06 3.36 -6.74
N SER A 133 11.34 3.46 -6.40
CA SER A 133 11.82 3.83 -5.08
C SER A 133 11.35 5.21 -4.65
N ALA A 134 11.32 6.19 -5.56
CA ALA A 134 10.84 7.54 -5.25
C ALA A 134 9.35 7.56 -4.86
N VAL A 135 8.51 6.77 -5.53
CA VAL A 135 7.11 6.60 -5.11
C VAL A 135 7.06 5.89 -3.76
N MET A 136 7.82 4.80 -3.56
CA MET A 136 7.85 4.11 -2.27
C MET A 136 8.23 5.02 -1.11
N ASP A 137 9.22 5.90 -1.29
CA ASP A 137 9.69 6.85 -0.27
C ASP A 137 8.57 7.78 0.21
N ASN A 138 7.64 8.19 -0.66
CA ASN A 138 6.51 9.04 -0.30
C ASN A 138 5.46 8.31 0.52
N PHE A 139 5.29 7.00 0.32
CA PHE A 139 4.20 6.24 0.94
C PHE A 139 4.62 5.37 2.12
N ALA A 140 5.92 5.10 2.29
CA ALA A 140 6.42 4.15 3.27
C ALA A 140 6.23 4.58 4.74
N SER A 141 6.02 5.88 5.00
CA SER A 141 5.80 6.43 6.33
C SER A 141 4.35 6.33 6.82
N PHE A 142 3.38 6.12 5.93
CA PHE A 142 1.97 6.04 6.33
C PHE A 142 1.61 4.64 6.85
N ASP A 143 0.93 4.59 7.98
CA ASP A 143 0.52 3.34 8.62
C ASP A 143 -0.56 2.62 7.81
N ASN A 144 -1.43 3.36 7.11
CA ASN A 144 -2.43 2.83 6.19
C ASN A 144 -1.88 2.43 4.81
N THR A 145 -0.57 2.51 4.54
CA THR A 145 0.01 1.91 3.33
C THR A 145 0.02 0.38 3.46
N LEU A 146 -0.92 -0.29 2.77
CA LEU A 146 -1.07 -1.75 2.84
C LEU A 146 0.06 -2.48 2.11
N GLY A 147 0.45 -1.97 0.94
CA GLY A 147 1.36 -2.67 0.07
C GLY A 147 1.64 -1.93 -1.24
N PHE A 148 2.71 -2.36 -1.89
CA PHE A 148 3.12 -1.87 -3.19
C PHE A 148 2.99 -2.95 -4.26
N PHE A 149 2.72 -2.55 -5.50
CA PHE A 149 2.84 -3.45 -6.64
C PHE A 149 3.75 -2.89 -7.73
N VAL A 150 4.64 -3.75 -8.23
CA VAL A 150 5.69 -3.40 -9.21
C VAL A 150 5.21 -3.46 -10.66
N GLY A 151 3.95 -3.81 -10.87
CA GLY A 151 3.37 -3.92 -12.19
C GLY A 151 1.91 -4.34 -12.10
N ASN A 152 1.16 -3.93 -13.11
CA ASN A 152 -0.23 -4.31 -13.31
C ASN A 152 -0.35 -4.98 -14.67
N GLU A 153 -0.61 -6.29 -14.67
CA GLU A 153 -0.92 -7.07 -15.86
C GLU A 153 0.18 -6.99 -16.94
N VAL A 154 1.46 -6.94 -16.52
CA VAL A 154 2.61 -6.91 -17.43
C VAL A 154 2.72 -8.24 -18.19
N VAL A 155 2.65 -9.35 -17.46
CA VAL A 155 2.39 -10.70 -18.02
C VAL A 155 0.88 -10.83 -18.18
N ASN A 156 0.38 -10.70 -19.41
CA ASN A 156 -1.05 -10.78 -19.70
C ASN A 156 -1.46 -11.94 -20.62
N ASP A 157 -0.50 -12.61 -21.25
CA ASP A 157 -0.71 -13.82 -22.03
C ASP A 157 0.56 -14.68 -22.03
N MET A 158 0.49 -15.87 -22.64
CA MET A 158 1.62 -16.82 -22.67
C MET A 158 2.77 -16.35 -23.57
N THR A 159 2.48 -15.51 -24.57
CA THR A 159 3.47 -15.04 -25.55
C THR A 159 4.45 -14.03 -24.98
N VAL A 160 4.07 -13.37 -23.87
CA VAL A 160 4.91 -12.42 -23.12
C VAL A 160 5.40 -12.96 -21.78
N SER A 161 5.41 -14.28 -21.58
CA SER A 161 5.82 -14.89 -20.30
C SER A 161 7.29 -14.64 -19.95
N ASP A 162 8.12 -14.30 -20.93
CA ASP A 162 9.52 -13.93 -20.82
C ASP A 162 9.76 -12.59 -20.07
N VAL A 163 8.72 -11.78 -19.85
CA VAL A 163 8.82 -10.59 -18.98
C VAL A 163 8.82 -10.92 -17.48
N ALA A 164 8.37 -12.11 -17.09
CA ALA A 164 8.22 -12.48 -15.67
C ALA A 164 9.52 -12.35 -14.83
N PRO A 165 10.73 -12.68 -15.33
CA PRO A 165 11.98 -12.44 -14.61
C PRO A 165 12.22 -10.96 -14.24
N TYR A 166 11.81 -10.02 -15.10
CA TYR A 166 11.97 -8.58 -14.85
C TYR A 166 11.00 -8.09 -13.76
N VAL A 167 9.77 -8.59 -13.77
CA VAL A 167 8.78 -8.33 -12.70
C VAL A 167 9.31 -8.85 -11.35
N LYS A 168 9.90 -10.05 -11.35
CA LYS A 168 10.53 -10.60 -10.14
C LYS A 168 11.73 -9.80 -9.68
N ALA A 169 12.62 -9.41 -10.59
CA ALA A 169 13.78 -8.58 -10.28
C ALA A 169 13.35 -7.26 -9.64
N ALA A 170 12.36 -6.58 -10.22
CA ALA A 170 11.80 -5.35 -9.66
C ALA A 170 11.30 -5.53 -8.22
N ALA A 171 10.53 -6.58 -7.94
CA ALA A 171 10.04 -6.85 -6.61
C ALA A 171 11.14 -7.19 -5.60
N LEU A 172 12.21 -7.88 -6.01
CA LEU A 172 13.34 -8.21 -5.15
C LEU A 172 14.18 -6.97 -4.83
N ASP A 173 14.48 -6.15 -5.84
CA ASP A 173 15.26 -4.94 -5.67
C ASP A 173 14.53 -3.92 -4.81
N LEU A 174 13.22 -3.75 -4.99
CA LEU A 174 12.41 -2.81 -4.19
C LEU A 174 12.24 -3.27 -2.75
N LYS A 175 12.20 -4.57 -2.46
CA LYS A 175 12.27 -5.07 -1.08
C LYS A 175 13.64 -4.80 -0.46
N SER A 176 14.70 -5.02 -1.23
CA SER A 176 16.07 -4.75 -0.78
C SER A 176 16.26 -3.26 -0.50
N TYR A 177 15.70 -2.40 -1.35
CA TYR A 177 15.69 -0.95 -1.18
C TYR A 177 14.92 -0.55 0.09
N ARG A 178 13.67 -1.00 0.23
CA ARG A 178 12.85 -0.80 1.45
C ARG A 178 13.59 -1.20 2.73
N ASP A 179 14.22 -2.37 2.73
CA ASP A 179 14.98 -2.89 3.87
C ASP A 179 16.21 -2.01 4.15
N SER A 180 16.91 -1.54 3.11
CA SER A 180 18.09 -0.66 3.25
C SER A 180 17.75 0.71 3.85
N LYS A 181 16.51 1.16 3.68
CA LYS A 181 15.97 2.42 4.20
C LYS A 181 15.43 2.29 5.62
N GLY A 182 15.36 1.08 6.17
CA GLY A 182 14.78 0.81 7.49
C GLY A 182 13.26 1.00 7.54
N TYR A 183 12.57 0.97 6.40
CA TYR A 183 11.12 1.08 6.35
C TYR A 183 10.44 -0.14 6.98
N ARG A 184 9.19 0.04 7.42
CA ARG A 184 8.30 -1.06 7.81
C ARG A 184 8.32 -2.12 6.70
N GLN A 185 8.12 -3.39 7.07
CA GLN A 185 8.07 -4.52 6.14
C GLN A 185 6.79 -4.54 5.28
N ILE A 186 6.51 -3.43 4.60
CA ILE A 186 5.36 -3.22 3.71
C ILE A 186 5.45 -4.24 2.56
N PRO A 187 4.43 -5.09 2.36
CA PRO A 187 4.38 -6.05 1.26
C PRO A 187 4.68 -5.40 -0.10
N VAL A 188 5.53 -6.05 -0.90
CA VAL A 188 5.79 -5.69 -2.30
C VAL A 188 5.41 -6.89 -3.18
N GLY A 189 4.43 -6.68 -4.05
CA GLY A 189 3.84 -7.71 -4.90
C GLY A 189 3.70 -7.28 -6.36
N TYR A 190 2.85 -8.00 -7.08
CA TYR A 190 2.54 -7.79 -8.49
C TYR A 190 1.03 -8.00 -8.70
N SER A 191 0.37 -7.10 -9.42
CA SER A 191 -1.01 -7.32 -9.85
C SER A 191 -0.97 -8.06 -11.19
N GLY A 192 -1.37 -9.33 -11.21
CA GLY A 192 -1.30 -10.13 -12.41
C GLY A 192 -2.57 -10.03 -13.24
N ALA A 193 -2.37 -10.03 -14.56
CA ALA A 193 -3.48 -10.24 -15.45
C ALA A 193 -3.93 -11.67 -15.26
N ALA A 194 -5.22 -11.85 -15.42
CA ALA A 194 -5.72 -13.16 -15.35
C ALA A 194 -6.89 -13.27 -16.29
N TYR A 195 -7.09 -14.50 -16.71
CA TYR A 195 -8.43 -14.94 -17.06
C TYR A 195 -9.39 -14.86 -15.81
N ARG A 196 -8.90 -14.44 -14.62
CA ARG A 196 -9.61 -13.96 -13.37
C ARG A 196 -8.69 -13.10 -12.43
N LYS A 197 -8.82 -11.76 -12.33
CA LYS A 197 -7.89 -10.82 -11.61
C LYS A 197 -7.32 -11.32 -10.25
N TRP A 198 -5.99 -11.22 -10.03
CA TRP A 198 -5.31 -11.58 -8.75
C TRP A 198 -4.14 -10.64 -8.38
N ILE A 199 -3.86 -10.48 -7.09
CA ILE A 199 -2.63 -9.87 -6.54
C ILE A 199 -1.69 -10.98 -6.07
N TYR A 200 -0.45 -10.98 -6.57
CA TYR A 200 0.61 -11.92 -6.23
C TYR A 200 1.57 -11.29 -5.23
N ILE A 201 1.62 -11.80 -4.01
CA ILE A 201 2.71 -11.49 -3.08
C ILE A 201 3.90 -12.37 -3.46
N ILE A 202 5.00 -11.75 -3.86
CA ILE A 202 6.22 -12.49 -4.20
C ILE A 202 6.90 -12.83 -2.85
N PRO A 203 7.11 -14.09 -2.47
CA PRO A 203 7.78 -14.43 -1.21
C PRO A 203 9.30 -14.21 -1.31
N ARG A 204 9.99 -14.16 -0.16
CA ARG A 204 11.46 -14.05 -0.06
C ARG A 204 12.17 -15.42 -0.07
N SER A 205 11.47 -16.55 0.17
CA SER A 205 12.07 -17.90 0.29
C SER A 205 11.43 -18.96 -0.64
N ASN A 206 12.16 -20.06 -0.88
CA ASN A 206 11.86 -21.18 -1.80
C ASN A 206 11.01 -22.34 -1.18
N THR A 207 10.05 -22.10 -0.27
CA THR A 207 9.31 -23.20 0.39
C THR A 207 7.79 -22.99 0.51
N ILE A 208 7.00 -24.06 0.29
CA ILE A 208 5.51 -24.15 0.22
C ILE A 208 4.99 -24.95 1.46
N PRO A 209 3.78 -24.69 2.05
CA PRO A 209 2.49 -25.23 1.58
C PRO A 209 1.21 -24.34 1.75
N LEU A 210 0.35 -24.37 0.71
CA LEU A 210 -1.12 -24.54 0.61
C LEU A 210 -2.19 -23.71 1.38
N TYR A 211 -3.03 -23.02 0.56
CA TYR A 211 -4.48 -22.69 0.56
C TYR A 211 -5.15 -21.64 1.51
N PHE A 212 -5.42 -20.45 0.96
CA PHE A 212 -6.77 -19.84 0.71
C PHE A 212 -6.60 -18.69 -0.30
N GLU A 213 -7.52 -18.50 -1.24
CA GLU A 213 -7.36 -17.76 -2.52
C GLU A 213 -7.33 -16.21 -2.39
N ALA A 214 -6.19 -15.68 -1.98
CA ALA A 214 -5.45 -14.72 -2.80
C ALA A 214 -4.21 -15.50 -3.23
N ILE A 215 -4.11 -15.90 -4.51
CA ILE A 215 -3.15 -16.93 -4.93
C ILE A 215 -1.70 -16.46 -4.70
N ILE A 216 -1.18 -16.86 -3.55
CA ILE A 216 0.22 -16.93 -3.17
C ILE A 216 0.60 -18.40 -3.35
N ASP A 217 0.72 -18.82 -4.60
CA ASP A 217 1.41 -20.06 -4.97
C ASP A 217 2.18 -19.82 -6.26
N THR A 218 3.50 -19.75 -6.13
CA THR A 218 4.46 -19.47 -7.19
C THR A 218 4.90 -20.72 -7.95
N LYS A 219 4.25 -21.88 -7.79
CA LYS A 219 4.72 -23.14 -8.40
C LYS A 219 4.60 -23.26 -9.92
N LYS A 220 4.12 -22.25 -10.64
CA LYS A 220 4.08 -22.25 -12.11
C LYS A 220 4.67 -21.02 -12.80
N PHE A 221 5.34 -20.13 -12.07
CA PHE A 221 5.90 -18.92 -12.68
C PHE A 221 7.41 -18.71 -12.49
N PHE A 222 8.14 -19.69 -11.94
CA PHE A 222 9.60 -19.81 -12.02
C PHE A 222 10.00 -21.28 -12.08
#